data_AF-A0A5C7L889-F1
#
_entry.id   AF-A0A5C7L889-F1
#
_cell.length_a   1.000
_cell.length_b   1.000
_cell.length_c   1.000
_cell.angle_alpha   90.00
_cell.angle_beta   90.00
_cell.angle_gamma   90.00
#
_symmetry.space_group_name_H-M   'P 1'
#
loop_
_entity.id
_entity.type
_entity.pdbx_description
1 polymer ?
#
loop_
_entity_poly.entity_id
_entity_poly.type
_entity_poly.pdbx_seq_one_letter_code
_entity_poly.pdbx_strand_id
1 'polypeptide(L)'
;MKSIIIVINISWALLTWRLTTTPNLVIAPENLLNTLMMMGGHFTFFGIQAVLLRLSNLKTLPSIIIASFYGLLIELVQLRVPGRSADPLDWLLDTLGAVTFLAIMKNIKLFNKFSNF
;
A
#
# COMPACT_ATOMS: atom_id res chain seq x y z
N MET A 1 -15.64 16.77 3.77
CA MET A 1 -14.22 16.33 3.80
C MET A 1 -14.05 14.81 3.90
N LYS A 2 -14.64 14.11 4.88
CA LYS A 2 -14.46 12.64 5.00
C LYS A 2 -14.87 11.84 3.76
N SER A 3 -15.99 12.20 3.13
CA SER A 3 -16.45 11.56 1.89
C SER A 3 -15.47 11.70 0.73
N ILE A 4 -14.76 12.83 0.65
CA ILE A 4 -13.73 13.07 -0.38
C ILE A 4 -12.54 12.12 -0.15
N ILE A 5 -12.08 11.97 1.09
CA ILE A 5 -10.99 11.03 1.41
C ILE A 5 -11.39 9.58 1.12
N ILE A 6 -12.64 9.20 1.39
CA ILE A 6 -13.16 7.88 1.04
C ILE A 6 -13.10 7.67 -0.48
N VAL A 7 -13.53 8.65 -1.27
CA VAL A 7 -13.45 8.58 -2.74
C VAL A 7 -11.99 8.46 -3.20
N ILE A 8 -11.08 9.25 -2.64
CA ILE A 8 -9.64 9.16 -2.96
C ILE A 8 -9.08 7.78 -2.60
N ASN A 9 -9.45 7.24 -1.44
CA ASN A 9 -9.03 5.92 -0.98
C ASN A 9 -9.52 4.81 -1.92
N ILE A 10 -10.80 4.85 -2.31
CA ILE A 10 -11.35 3.89 -3.28
C ILE A 10 -10.64 4.03 -4.62
N SER A 11 -10.43 5.26 -5.12
CA SER A 11 -9.70 5.49 -6.36
C SER A 11 -8.27 4.98 -6.31
N TRP A 12 -7.58 5.16 -5.17
CA TRP A 12 -6.23 4.63 -4.95
C TRP A 12 -6.20 3.11 -4.97
N ALA A 13 -7.14 2.45 -4.26
CA ALA A 13 -7.28 1.00 -4.30
C ALA A 13 -7.56 0.50 -5.73
N LEU A 14 -8.48 1.14 -6.47
CA LEU A 14 -8.77 0.76 -7.86
C LEU A 14 -7.56 0.92 -8.78
N LEU A 15 -6.75 1.97 -8.59
CA LEU A 15 -5.51 2.17 -9.31
C LEU A 15 -4.51 1.06 -9.00
N THR A 16 -4.27 0.76 -7.71
CA THR A 16 -3.38 -0.33 -7.28
C THR A 16 -3.82 -1.65 -7.90
N TRP A 17 -5.11 -1.99 -7.80
CA TRP A 17 -5.69 -3.17 -8.43
C TRP A 17 -5.39 -3.21 -9.92
N ARG A 18 -5.67 -2.11 -10.63
CA ARG A 18 -5.49 -2.05 -12.09
C ARG A 18 -4.04 -2.30 -12.47
N LEU A 19 -3.10 -1.67 -11.78
CA LEU A 19 -1.68 -1.83 -12.05
C LEU A 19 -1.20 -3.26 -11.79
N THR A 20 -1.59 -3.86 -10.65
CA THR A 20 -1.12 -5.19 -10.24
C THR A 20 -1.74 -6.32 -11.05
N THR A 21 -2.98 -6.13 -11.54
CA THR A 21 -3.72 -7.14 -12.34
C THR A 21 -3.58 -6.97 -13.85
N THR A 22 -2.81 -5.98 -14.33
CA THR A 22 -2.53 -5.86 -15.76
C THR A 22 -1.54 -6.97 -16.18
N PRO A 23 -1.89 -7.81 -17.19
CA PRO A 23 -1.03 -8.87 -17.69
C PRO A 23 0.26 -8.33 -18.29
N ASN A 24 1.35 -9.07 -18.13
CA ASN A 24 2.66 -8.77 -18.73
C ASN A 24 3.18 -7.34 -18.46
N LEU A 25 2.67 -6.65 -17.43
CA LEU A 25 3.17 -5.34 -17.02
C LEU A 25 4.47 -5.47 -16.20
N VAL A 26 5.08 -6.65 -16.23
CA VAL A 26 6.39 -6.93 -15.67
C VAL A 26 7.43 -6.44 -16.67
N ILE A 27 8.07 -5.33 -16.33
CA ILE A 27 9.46 -5.13 -16.74
C ILE A 27 10.20 -6.22 -15.95
N ALA A 28 10.70 -7.26 -16.60
CA ALA A 28 11.50 -8.25 -15.90
C ALA A 28 12.58 -7.52 -15.07
N PRO A 29 12.92 -7.99 -13.85
CA PRO A 29 14.05 -7.45 -13.12
C PRO A 29 15.33 -7.81 -13.88
N GLU A 30 15.60 -7.08 -14.95
CA GLU A 30 16.84 -7.19 -15.71
C GLU A 30 17.98 -6.53 -14.94
N ASN A 31 17.66 -5.63 -14.00
CA ASN A 31 18.63 -4.87 -13.24
C ASN A 31 18.11 -4.49 -11.84
N LEU A 32 19.03 -4.02 -11.00
CA LEU A 32 18.78 -3.59 -9.61
C LEU A 32 17.73 -2.48 -9.52
N LEU A 33 17.70 -1.54 -10.46
CA LEU A 33 16.76 -0.42 -10.43
C LEU A 33 15.31 -0.91 -10.56
N ASN A 34 15.05 -1.84 -11.49
CA ASN A 34 13.73 -2.44 -11.66
C ASN A 34 13.28 -3.18 -10.40
N THR A 35 14.18 -3.94 -9.78
CA THR A 35 13.89 -4.63 -8.51
C THR A 35 13.53 -3.65 -7.40
N LEU A 36 14.31 -2.58 -7.23
CA LEU A 36 14.03 -1.54 -6.22
C LEU A 36 12.71 -0.81 -6.50
N MET A 37 12.39 -0.55 -7.78
CA MET A 37 11.13 0.08 -8.17
C MET A 37 9.93 -0.82 -7.85
N MET A 38 10.02 -2.14 -8.12
CA MET A 38 8.95 -3.08 -7.79
C MET A 38 8.73 -3.19 -6.27
N MET A 39 9.79 -3.45 -5.51
CA MET A 39 9.73 -3.54 -4.05
C MET A 39 9.26 -2.23 -3.41
N GLY A 40 9.78 -1.11 -3.92
CA GLY A 40 9.39 0.23 -3.49
C GLY A 40 7.93 0.54 -3.83
N GLY A 41 7.41 0.02 -4.95
CA GLY A 41 6.01 0.12 -5.34
C GLY A 41 5.09 -0.51 -4.30
N HIS A 42 5.29 -1.79 -3.97
CA HIS A 42 4.56 -2.50 -2.93
C HIS A 42 4.60 -1.75 -1.58
N PHE A 43 5.80 -1.39 -1.13
CA PHE A 43 5.97 -0.66 0.12
C PHE A 43 5.24 0.70 0.14
N THR A 44 5.37 1.51 -0.91
CA THR A 44 4.82 2.87 -0.93
C THR A 44 3.32 2.90 -1.21
N PHE A 45 2.81 2.08 -2.13
CA PHE A 45 1.38 2.07 -2.49
C PHE A 45 0.52 1.65 -1.30
N PHE A 46 0.94 0.62 -0.57
CA PHE A 46 0.21 0.14 0.59
C PHE A 46 0.43 1.00 1.84
N GLY A 47 1.59 1.66 1.96
CA GLY A 47 1.80 2.73 2.94
C GLY A 47 0.81 3.89 2.77
N ILE A 48 0.65 4.38 1.53
CA ILE A 48 -0.32 5.42 1.19
C ILE A 48 -1.75 4.93 1.44
N GLN A 49 -2.09 3.71 1.00
CA GLN A 49 -3.41 3.11 1.23
C GLN A 49 -3.76 3.09 2.74
N ALA A 50 -2.83 2.67 3.60
CA ALA A 50 -3.04 2.63 5.04
C ALA A 50 -3.26 4.04 5.65
N VAL A 51 -2.53 5.05 5.17
CA VAL A 51 -2.74 6.44 5.59
C VAL A 51 -4.11 6.96 5.15
N LEU A 52 -4.53 6.68 3.91
CA LEU A 52 -5.85 7.08 3.40
C LEU A 52 -6.98 6.41 4.20
N LEU A 53 -6.84 5.13 4.55
CA LEU A 53 -7.74 4.42 5.46
C LEU A 53 -7.83 5.11 6.83
N ARG A 54 -6.68 5.46 7.41
CA ARG A 54 -6.61 6.16 8.70
C ARG A 54 -7.26 7.54 8.65
N LEU A 55 -7.05 8.29 7.55
CA LEU A 55 -7.67 9.60 7.31
C LEU A 55 -9.17 9.49 7.00
N SER A 56 -9.63 8.34 6.50
CA SER A 56 -11.05 7.97 6.33
C SER A 56 -11.75 7.64 7.66
N ASN A 57 -11.11 7.91 8.81
CA ASN A 57 -11.62 7.69 10.17
C ASN A 57 -11.54 6.24 10.68
N LEU A 58 -10.75 5.36 10.05
CA LEU A 58 -10.40 4.07 10.64
C LEU A 58 -9.35 4.23 11.74
N LYS A 59 -9.30 3.28 12.68
CA LYS A 59 -8.22 3.18 13.67
C LYS A 59 -6.95 2.61 12.99
N THR A 60 -5.80 2.80 13.62
CA THR A 60 -4.49 2.36 13.09
C THR A 60 -4.46 0.86 12.79
N LEU A 61 -4.83 0.02 13.76
CA LEU A 61 -4.78 -1.44 13.59
C LEU A 61 -5.72 -1.94 12.46
N PRO A 62 -7.01 -1.55 12.39
CA PRO A 62 -7.85 -1.87 11.24
C PRO A 62 -7.29 -1.39 9.90
N SER A 63 -6.62 -0.23 9.86
CA SER A 63 -6.03 0.29 8.62
C SER A 63 -4.89 -0.60 8.12
N ILE A 64 -4.05 -1.10 9.03
CA ILE A 64 -2.98 -2.07 8.73
C ILE A 64 -3.58 -3.39 8.24
N ILE A 65 -4.57 -3.93 8.97
CA ILE A 65 -5.21 -5.20 8.63
C ILE A 65 -5.85 -5.12 7.24
N ILE A 66 -6.59 -4.06 6.94
CA ILE A 66 -7.24 -3.90 5.64
C ILE A 66 -6.20 -3.75 4.52
N ALA A 67 -5.13 -2.96 4.72
CA ALA A 67 -4.07 -2.82 3.71
C ALA A 67 -3.34 -4.15 3.46
N SER A 68 -2.95 -4.86 4.52
CA SER A 68 -2.27 -6.17 4.40
C SER A 68 -3.16 -7.24 3.79
N PHE A 69 -4.43 -7.30 4.17
CA PHE A 69 -5.40 -8.22 3.57
C PHE A 69 -5.64 -7.91 2.10
N TYR A 70 -5.68 -6.62 1.74
CA TYR A 70 -5.81 -6.21 0.34
C TYR A 70 -4.58 -6.62 -0.50
N GLY A 71 -3.37 -6.51 0.05
CA GLY A 71 -2.14 -7.00 -0.60
C GLY A 71 -2.17 -8.51 -0.82
N LEU A 72 -2.55 -9.27 0.21
CA LEU A 72 -2.75 -10.72 0.11
C LEU A 72 -3.74 -11.09 -1.00
N LEU A 73 -4.87 -10.37 -1.10
CA LEU A 73 -5.85 -10.60 -2.17
C LEU A 73 -5.25 -10.34 -3.56
N ILE A 74 -4.42 -9.31 -3.71
CA ILE A 74 -3.75 -9.01 -4.97
C ILE A 74 -2.81 -10.15 -5.37
N GLU A 75 -1.97 -10.64 -4.46
CA GLU A 75 -1.06 -11.77 -4.71
C GLU A 75 -1.83 -13.02 -5.17
N LEU A 76 -2.92 -13.35 -4.47
CA LEU A 76 -3.78 -14.49 -4.82
C LEU A 76 -4.43 -14.34 -6.20
N VAL A 77 -4.78 -13.12 -6.60
CA VAL A 77 -5.33 -12.83 -7.94
C VAL A 77 -4.24 -12.90 -9.00
N GLN A 78 -3.02 -12.43 -8.71
CA GLN A 78 -1.89 -12.45 -9.63
C GLN A 78 -1.49 -13.86 -10.07
N LEU A 79 -1.73 -14.89 -9.26
CA LEU A 79 -1.61 -16.31 -9.66
C LEU A 79 -2.40 -16.67 -10.93
N ARG A 80 -3.43 -15.89 -11.26
CA ARG A 80 -4.30 -16.12 -12.42
C ARG A 80 -4.07 -15.11 -13.54
N VAL A 81 -3.18 -14.14 -13.35
CA VAL A 81 -2.90 -13.08 -14.33
C VAL A 81 -1.70 -13.51 -15.18
N PRO A 82 -1.83 -13.59 -16.51
CA PRO A 82 -0.72 -13.96 -17.38
C PRO A 82 0.49 -13.04 -17.22
N GLY A 83 1.68 -13.63 -17.09
CA GLY A 83 2.93 -12.89 -16.92
C GLY A 83 3.07 -12.22 -15.55
N ARG A 84 2.28 -12.63 -14.54
CA ARG A 84 2.47 -12.26 -13.14
C ARG A 84 2.83 -13.49 -12.31
N SER A 85 3.58 -13.25 -11.24
CA SER A 85 3.81 -14.21 -10.16
C SER A 85 3.20 -13.66 -8.89
N ALA A 86 2.89 -14.56 -7.96
CA ALA A 86 2.66 -14.16 -6.57
C ALA A 86 3.95 -14.39 -5.78
N ASP A 87 4.35 -13.42 -4.97
CA ASP A 87 5.52 -13.47 -4.11
C ASP A 87 5.13 -13.10 -2.67
N PRO A 88 5.30 -14.00 -1.69
CA PRO A 88 5.10 -13.68 -0.27
C PRO A 88 5.91 -12.47 0.22
N LEU A 89 7.05 -12.15 -0.43
CA LEU A 89 7.86 -10.98 -0.11
C LEU A 89 7.16 -9.68 -0.50
N ASP A 90 6.41 -9.65 -1.61
CA ASP A 90 5.66 -8.49 -2.04
C ASP A 90 4.52 -8.18 -1.05
N TRP A 91 3.79 -9.21 -0.60
CA TRP A 91 2.80 -9.07 0.48
C TRP A 91 3.43 -8.60 1.82
N LEU A 92 4.63 -9.08 2.14
CA LEU A 92 5.36 -8.62 3.32
C LEU A 92 5.68 -7.12 3.20
N LEU A 93 6.14 -6.67 2.03
CA LEU A 93 6.43 -5.27 1.75
C LEU A 93 5.17 -4.39 1.82
N ASP A 94 4.04 -4.87 1.33
CA ASP A 94 2.74 -4.19 1.47
C ASP A 94 2.41 -3.92 2.94
N THR A 95 2.59 -4.96 3.76
CA THR A 95 2.31 -4.91 5.20
C THR A 95 3.30 -3.98 5.94
N LEU A 96 4.59 -4.07 5.62
CA LEU A 96 5.63 -3.20 6.19
C LEU A 96 5.42 -1.73 5.80
N GLY A 97 5.01 -1.47 4.56
CA GLY A 97 4.63 -0.14 4.08
C GLY A 97 3.51 0.46 4.91
N ALA A 98 2.42 -0.29 5.10
CA ALA A 98 1.28 0.12 5.91
C ALA A 98 1.67 0.45 7.36
N VAL A 99 2.47 -0.39 7.99
CA VAL A 99 2.98 -0.17 9.36
C VAL A 99 3.86 1.09 9.43
N THR A 100 4.81 1.22 8.50
CA THR A 100 5.81 2.30 8.51
C THR A 100 5.17 3.67 8.32
N PHE A 101 4.31 3.81 7.32
CA PHE A 101 3.67 5.10 7.03
C PHE A 101 2.75 5.57 8.17
N LEU A 102 2.04 4.64 8.82
CA LEU A 102 1.22 4.97 9.98
C LEU A 102 2.05 5.30 11.23
N ALA A 103 3.22 4.67 11.41
CA ALA A 103 4.16 5.05 12.45
C ALA A 103 4.72 6.46 12.22
N ILE A 104 5.13 6.79 11.00
CA ILE A 104 5.56 8.14 10.60
C ILE A 104 4.45 9.16 10.86
N MET A 105 3.21 8.88 10.42
CA MET A 105 2.07 9.78 10.65
C MET A 105 1.80 10.02 12.14
N LYS A 106 1.93 8.98 12.99
CA LYS A 106 1.80 9.10 14.45
C LYS A 106 2.90 9.99 15.04
N ASN A 107 4.16 9.80 14.62
CA ASN A 107 5.29 10.57 15.11
C ASN A 107 5.19 12.06 14.73
N ILE A 108 4.78 12.36 13.50
CA ILE A 108 4.55 13.75 13.06
C ILE A 108 3.45 14.42 13.91
N LYS A 109 2.33 13.73 14.16
CA LYS A 109 1.26 14.26 15.01
C LYS A 109 1.70 14.48 16.46
N LEU A 110 2.56 13.60 16.97
CA LEU A 110 3.12 13.73 18.30
C LEU A 110 4.05 14.96 18.38
N PHE A 111 4.95 15.12 17.41
CA PHE A 111 5.84 16.28 17.32
C PHE A 111 5.05 17.60 17.27
N ASN A 112 4.04 17.70 16.40
CA ASN A 112 3.19 18.88 16.31
C ASN A 112 2.42 19.17 17.61
N LYS A 113 2.13 18.14 18.42
CA LYS A 113 1.51 18.35 19.73
C LYS A 113 2.50 18.98 20.72
N PHE A 114 3.77 18.57 20.69
CA PHE A 114 4.81 19.10 21.58
C PHE A 114 5.30 20.50 21.19
N SER A 115 5.32 20.84 19.89
CA SER A 115 5.77 22.15 19.41
C SER A 115 4.74 23.29 19.57
N ASN A 116 3.51 22.99 20.01
CA ASN A 116 2.44 23.96 20.27
C ASN A 116 2.27 24.27 21.77
N PHE A 117 3.27 23.93 22.59
CA PHE A 117 3.44 24.38 23.98
C PHE A 117 4.58 25.39 24.04
#